data_AF-A0A8J4S8B9-F1
#
_entry.id   AF-A0A8J4S8B9-F1
#
_cell.length_a   1.000
_cell.length_b   1.000
_cell.length_c   1.000
_cell.angle_alpha   90.00
_cell.angle_beta   90.00
_cell.angle_gamma   90.00
#
_symmetry.space_group_name_H-M   'P 1'
#
loop_
_entity.id
_entity.type
_entity.pdbx_description
1 polymer ?
#
loop_
_entity_poly.entity_id
_entity_poly.type
_entity_poly.pdbx_seq_one_letter_code
_entity_poly.pdbx_strand_id
1 'polypeptide(L)'
;MRTAAFSLLVTLPAFVVASDVVTIGSTGGWHDAEVTEENTKILSSALTGDSYDKSVGDTRVCYEQVTAVESQVVAGTNYRFHISGCDVTDSDGECSKDTLSVCSPSEFVVQVFQQTWTNTLKVTKITGAAASSSTGNVEVGSTDEAKLAEVGMHLEHLEAVELSDDEKQAIEAWIDANGLNKYGDEATRMYLGGTPLFDESTGITMNRFEYILSRHPDRPWQAKAEIAMLLATTETESKTQGRGSMAGVFAMLGVFTVVLAGVAVLKMHRGRRANRFRYNPIENRDQ
;
A
#
# COMPACT_ATOMS: atom_id res chain seq x y z
N MET A 1 56.56 7.74 63.81
CA MET A 1 56.47 7.81 62.33
C MET A 1 55.70 6.60 61.83
N ARG A 2 54.49 6.81 61.30
CA ARG A 2 53.84 6.03 60.23
C ARG A 2 52.43 6.61 60.02
N THR A 3 52.34 7.39 58.96
CA THR A 3 51.14 8.08 58.45
C THR A 3 50.14 7.06 57.90
N ALA A 4 48.90 7.10 58.39
CA ALA A 4 47.79 6.35 57.80
C ALA A 4 47.12 7.23 56.73
N ALA A 5 47.13 6.73 55.49
CA ALA A 5 46.57 7.39 54.32
C ALA A 5 45.03 7.32 54.34
N PHE A 6 44.38 8.47 54.22
CA PHE A 6 42.95 8.58 53.93
C PHE A 6 42.73 8.44 52.42
N SER A 7 42.11 7.34 51.99
CA SER A 7 41.65 7.16 50.62
C SER A 7 40.30 7.84 50.45
N LEU A 8 40.27 8.96 49.71
CA LEU A 8 39.06 9.68 49.32
C LEU A 8 38.47 9.00 48.06
N LEU A 9 37.32 8.35 48.19
CA LEU A 9 36.55 7.81 47.06
C LEU A 9 35.78 8.97 46.40
N VAL A 10 36.26 9.41 45.24
CA VAL A 10 35.54 10.36 44.37
C VAL A 10 34.54 9.56 43.53
N THR A 11 33.26 9.65 43.88
CA THR A 11 32.15 9.12 43.06
C THR A 11 31.82 10.12 41.96
N LEU A 12 32.19 9.80 40.72
CA LEU A 12 31.75 10.53 39.52
C LEU A 12 30.29 10.16 39.22
N PRO A 13 29.35 11.11 39.12
CA PRO A 13 28.02 10.82 38.59
C PRO A 13 28.15 10.56 37.09
N ALA A 14 27.80 9.34 36.67
CA ALA A 14 27.64 9.01 35.26
C ALA A 14 26.41 9.75 34.73
N PHE A 15 26.63 10.85 34.03
CA PHE A 15 25.59 11.48 33.21
C PHE A 15 25.28 10.54 32.05
N VAL A 16 24.17 9.81 32.16
CA VAL A 16 23.58 9.08 31.05
C VAL A 16 23.02 10.13 30.09
N VAL A 17 23.75 10.41 29.02
CA VAL A 17 23.21 11.13 27.87
C VAL A 17 22.28 10.15 27.18
N ALA A 18 20.97 10.31 27.39
CA ALA A 18 19.97 9.67 26.54
C ALA A 18 20.14 10.28 25.15
N SER A 19 20.69 9.51 24.21
CA SER A 19 20.57 9.86 22.80
C SER A 19 19.11 9.65 22.42
N ASP A 20 18.39 10.74 22.15
CA ASP A 20 17.12 10.66 21.43
C ASP A 20 17.43 10.03 20.08
N VAL A 21 17.18 8.73 19.99
CA VAL A 21 17.12 8.03 18.71
C VAL A 21 15.89 8.60 18.03
N VAL A 22 16.10 9.59 17.15
CA VAL A 22 15.13 9.92 16.12
C VAL A 22 14.97 8.65 15.30
N THR A 23 13.94 7.87 15.61
CA THR A 23 13.43 6.86 14.69
C THR A 23 13.05 7.61 13.43
N ILE A 24 13.95 7.58 12.45
CA ILE A 24 13.64 7.91 11.06
C ILE A 24 12.59 6.88 10.66
N GLY A 25 11.32 7.26 10.85
CA GLY A 25 10.18 6.44 10.52
C GLY A 25 10.28 6.02 9.06
N SER A 26 10.09 4.72 8.84
CA SER A 26 9.98 4.08 7.54
C SER A 26 9.26 4.98 6.52
N THR A 27 9.99 5.40 5.50
CA THR A 27 9.59 6.36 4.48
C THR A 27 8.39 5.87 3.68
N GLY A 28 7.27 6.59 3.80
CA GLY A 28 6.04 6.35 3.03
C GLY A 28 4.74 6.47 3.84
N GLY A 29 4.81 6.67 5.17
CA GLY A 29 3.63 6.96 6.00
C GLY A 29 3.22 8.43 5.96
N TRP A 30 2.04 8.72 6.50
CA TRP A 30 1.65 10.09 6.83
C TRP A 30 2.45 10.57 8.05
N HIS A 31 2.84 11.84 8.02
CA HIS A 31 3.58 12.50 9.10
C HIS A 31 2.96 13.86 9.36
N ASP A 32 2.85 14.24 10.63
CA ASP A 32 2.40 15.58 11.01
C ASP A 32 3.35 16.64 10.47
N ALA A 33 2.79 17.73 9.99
CA ALA A 33 3.50 18.93 9.54
C ALA A 33 2.95 20.15 10.28
N GLU A 34 3.81 21.12 10.54
CA GLU A 34 3.37 22.39 11.12
C GLU A 34 2.48 23.16 10.13
N VAL A 35 1.48 23.85 10.68
CA VAL A 35 0.66 24.79 9.93
C VAL A 35 1.51 26.03 9.65
N THR A 36 1.93 26.20 8.40
CA THR A 36 2.74 27.33 7.94
C THR A 36 2.03 28.08 6.82
N GLU A 37 2.40 29.36 6.60
CA GLU A 37 1.89 30.14 5.47
C GLU A 37 2.15 29.45 4.12
N GLU A 38 3.28 28.75 4.00
CA GLU A 38 3.64 28.00 2.78
C GLU A 38 2.65 26.86 2.53
N ASN A 39 2.38 26.02 3.54
CA ASN A 39 1.45 24.91 3.41
C ASN A 39 0.01 25.39 3.22
N THR A 40 -0.39 26.46 3.92
CA THR A 40 -1.71 27.07 3.73
C THR A 40 -1.88 27.61 2.31
N LYS A 41 -0.83 28.19 1.71
CA LYS A 41 -0.89 28.65 0.31
C LYS A 41 -1.12 27.50 -0.68
N ILE A 42 -0.59 26.30 -0.40
CA ILE A 42 -0.86 25.10 -1.21
C ILE A 42 -2.36 24.79 -1.16
N LEU A 43 -2.96 24.80 0.04
CA LEU A 43 -4.40 24.60 0.21
C LEU A 43 -5.21 25.68 -0.52
N SER A 44 -4.91 26.97 -0.30
CA SER A 44 -5.64 28.06 -0.99
C SER A 44 -5.56 27.89 -2.50
N SER A 45 -4.35 27.66 -3.04
CA SER A 45 -4.15 27.52 -4.49
C SER A 45 -4.88 26.30 -5.07
N ALA A 46 -4.95 25.19 -4.32
CA ALA A 46 -5.65 24.00 -4.75
C ALA A 46 -7.17 24.21 -4.76
N LEU A 47 -7.71 24.90 -3.74
CA LEU A 47 -9.14 25.16 -3.60
C LEU A 47 -9.66 26.19 -4.62
N THR A 48 -8.88 27.25 -4.92
CA THR A 48 -9.19 28.23 -5.97
C THR A 48 -9.02 27.69 -7.40
N GLY A 49 -8.22 26.63 -7.56
CA GLY A 49 -8.03 25.98 -8.86
C GLY A 49 -9.27 25.23 -9.33
N ASP A 50 -9.21 24.68 -10.54
CA ASP A 50 -10.25 23.81 -11.12
C ASP A 50 -9.86 22.32 -11.12
N SER A 51 -8.65 21.99 -10.64
CA SER A 51 -8.11 20.63 -10.64
C SER A 51 -8.62 19.82 -9.44
N TYR A 52 -9.78 19.21 -9.63
CA TYR A 52 -10.39 18.28 -8.69
C TYR A 52 -10.41 16.86 -9.27
N ASP A 53 -10.20 15.86 -8.42
CA ASP A 53 -10.48 14.48 -8.80
C ASP A 53 -11.98 14.27 -9.03
N LYS A 54 -12.32 13.39 -9.97
CA LYS A 54 -13.72 13.06 -10.28
C LYS A 54 -14.47 12.56 -9.05
N SER A 55 -13.80 11.88 -8.13
CA SER A 55 -14.38 11.38 -6.88
C SER A 55 -14.78 12.48 -5.89
N VAL A 56 -14.28 13.71 -6.04
CA VAL A 56 -14.70 14.86 -5.23
C VAL A 56 -16.07 15.39 -5.69
N GLY A 57 -16.42 15.19 -6.97
CA GLY A 57 -17.65 15.69 -7.54
C GLY A 57 -17.76 17.21 -7.47
N ASP A 58 -18.97 17.69 -7.17
CA ASP A 58 -19.29 19.12 -7.10
C ASP A 58 -18.98 19.76 -5.73
N THR A 59 -18.51 18.97 -4.76
CA THR A 59 -18.19 19.49 -3.42
C THR A 59 -17.07 20.52 -3.49
N ARG A 60 -17.32 21.73 -2.98
CA ARG A 60 -16.29 22.75 -2.77
C ARG A 60 -16.37 23.22 -1.33
N VAL A 61 -15.21 23.57 -0.79
CA VAL A 61 -15.10 24.08 0.59
C VAL A 61 -14.20 25.29 0.61
N CYS A 62 -14.53 26.27 1.43
CA CYS A 62 -13.59 27.32 1.84
C CYS A 62 -13.16 27.05 3.29
N TYR A 63 -11.99 27.52 3.69
CA TYR A 63 -11.51 27.41 5.07
C TYR A 63 -11.52 28.76 5.79
N GLU A 64 -11.85 28.74 7.08
CA GLU A 64 -11.62 29.85 8.02
C GLU A 64 -10.27 29.64 8.72
N GLN A 65 -9.97 28.42 9.16
CA GLN A 65 -8.72 28.08 9.84
C GLN A 65 -8.23 26.71 9.42
N VAL A 66 -6.90 26.55 9.37
CA VAL A 66 -6.24 25.26 9.22
C VAL A 66 -5.81 24.79 10.61
N THR A 67 -6.40 23.70 11.09
CA THR A 67 -6.19 23.18 12.45
C THR A 67 -5.03 22.19 12.52
N ALA A 68 -4.79 21.43 11.45
CA ALA A 68 -3.65 20.52 11.34
C ALA A 68 -3.28 20.25 9.88
N VAL A 69 -2.02 19.85 9.66
CA VAL A 69 -1.53 19.39 8.36
C VAL A 69 -0.81 18.06 8.57
N GLU A 70 -1.14 17.07 7.75
CA GLU A 70 -0.32 15.87 7.58
C GLU A 70 0.28 15.88 6.17
N SER A 71 1.46 15.30 6.02
CA SER A 71 2.15 15.17 4.74
C SER A 71 2.62 13.73 4.52
N GLN A 72 2.67 13.31 3.26
CA GLN A 72 3.21 12.03 2.84
C GLN A 72 3.94 12.19 1.52
N VAL A 73 5.20 11.74 1.47
CA VAL A 73 5.99 11.73 0.24
C VAL A 73 5.78 10.40 -0.49
N VAL A 74 5.39 10.49 -1.77
CA VAL A 74 5.20 9.39 -2.72
C VAL A 74 5.96 9.72 -4.01
N ALA A 75 5.36 9.56 -5.19
CA ALA A 75 5.79 10.19 -6.44
C ALA A 75 5.40 11.68 -6.50
N GLY A 76 5.50 12.40 -5.38
CA GLY A 76 4.90 13.71 -5.14
C GLY A 76 4.70 13.92 -3.64
N THR A 77 3.97 14.96 -3.26
CA THR A 77 3.58 15.17 -1.87
C THR A 77 2.06 15.16 -1.78
N ASN A 78 1.53 14.23 -0.99
CA ASN A 78 0.16 14.33 -0.50
C ASN A 78 0.15 15.18 0.76
N TYR A 79 -0.80 16.09 0.85
CA TYR A 79 -1.14 16.84 2.04
C TYR A 79 -2.55 16.48 2.47
N ARG A 80 -2.77 16.44 3.78
CA ARG A 80 -4.10 16.35 4.38
C ARG A 80 -4.26 17.53 5.32
N PHE A 81 -5.11 18.46 4.90
CA PHE A 81 -5.45 19.66 5.68
C PHE A 81 -6.71 19.38 6.46
N HIS A 82 -6.60 19.48 7.78
CA HIS A 82 -7.75 19.55 8.67
C HIS A 82 -8.11 21.02 8.81
N ILE A 83 -9.34 21.36 8.46
CA ILE A 83 -9.79 22.76 8.39
C ILE A 83 -11.13 22.94 9.11
N SER A 84 -11.33 24.11 9.69
CA SER A 84 -12.68 24.61 9.96
C SER A 84 -13.12 25.44 8.76
N GLY A 85 -14.27 25.13 8.19
CA GLY A 85 -14.67 25.73 6.92
C GLY A 85 -16.14 25.55 6.58
N CYS A 86 -16.51 26.00 5.40
CA CYS A 86 -17.87 26.01 4.90
C CYS A 86 -17.98 25.26 3.58
N ASP A 87 -19.06 24.50 3.41
CA ASP A 87 -19.49 24.00 2.10
C ASP A 87 -19.97 25.18 1.25
N VAL A 88 -19.45 25.27 0.04
CA VAL A 88 -19.70 26.36 -0.90
C VAL A 88 -19.89 25.79 -2.30
N THR A 89 -20.49 26.56 -3.20
CA THR A 89 -20.60 26.17 -4.61
C THR A 89 -19.34 26.47 -5.41
N ASP A 90 -18.61 27.50 -5.00
CA ASP A 90 -17.33 27.92 -5.59
C ASP A 90 -16.39 28.31 -4.45
N SER A 91 -15.12 27.96 -4.56
CA SER A 91 -14.15 28.16 -3.49
C SER A 91 -13.07 29.13 -3.91
N ASP A 92 -12.91 30.20 -3.14
CA ASP A 92 -11.80 31.14 -3.23
C ASP A 92 -10.61 30.72 -2.33
N GLY A 93 -10.62 29.49 -1.81
CA GLY A 93 -9.69 29.03 -0.79
C GLY A 93 -10.13 29.46 0.60
N GLU A 94 -9.82 30.70 1.01
CA GLU A 94 -10.23 31.22 2.32
C GLU A 94 -11.67 31.74 2.26
N CYS A 95 -12.46 31.49 3.32
CA CYS A 95 -13.84 31.94 3.35
C CYS A 95 -13.95 33.46 3.41
N SER A 96 -14.78 34.02 2.53
CA SER A 96 -15.14 35.43 2.61
C SER A 96 -15.92 35.73 3.89
N LYS A 97 -15.88 36.99 4.35
CA LYS A 97 -16.69 37.44 5.49
C LYS A 97 -18.19 37.25 5.25
N ASP A 98 -18.63 37.37 4.01
CA ASP A 98 -20.01 37.18 3.63
C ASP A 98 -20.41 35.70 3.79
N THR A 99 -19.55 34.78 3.35
CA THR A 99 -19.73 33.34 3.55
C THR A 99 -19.83 32.99 5.03
N LEU A 100 -18.90 33.50 5.85
CA LEU A 100 -18.87 33.24 7.31
C LEU A 100 -20.03 33.88 8.06
N SER A 101 -20.74 34.86 7.46
CA SER A 101 -21.93 35.45 8.07
C SER A 101 -23.17 34.57 7.95
N VAL A 102 -23.19 33.66 6.96
CA VAL A 102 -24.34 32.79 6.65
C VAL A 102 -24.05 31.32 6.97
N CYS A 103 -22.79 30.93 6.99
CA CYS A 103 -22.34 29.59 7.33
C CYS A 103 -21.71 29.54 8.72
N SER A 104 -22.00 28.48 9.48
CA SER A 104 -21.25 28.11 10.67
C SER A 104 -20.16 27.11 10.29
N PRO A 105 -18.86 27.45 10.47
CA PRO A 105 -17.77 26.57 10.09
C PRO A 105 -17.86 25.20 10.76
N SER A 106 -17.61 24.16 9.98
CA SER A 106 -17.54 22.76 10.41
C SER A 106 -16.21 22.13 9.99
N GLU A 107 -15.88 20.99 10.57
CA GLU A 107 -14.62 20.30 10.28
C GLU A 107 -14.66 19.63 8.90
N PHE A 108 -13.62 19.88 8.12
CA PHE A 108 -13.34 19.17 6.88
C PHE A 108 -11.90 18.67 6.85
N VAL A 109 -11.71 17.59 6.10
CA VAL A 109 -10.42 17.02 5.74
C VAL A 109 -10.26 17.13 4.23
N VAL A 110 -9.33 17.98 3.79
CA VAL A 110 -9.02 18.20 2.37
C VAL A 110 -7.70 17.54 2.04
N GLN A 111 -7.71 16.57 1.12
CA GLN A 111 -6.51 15.92 0.63
C GLN A 111 -6.07 16.53 -0.70
N VAL A 112 -4.84 17.03 -0.74
CA VAL A 112 -4.24 17.69 -1.92
C VAL A 112 -3.00 16.93 -2.34
N PHE A 113 -2.86 16.70 -3.64
CA PHE A 113 -1.65 16.14 -4.23
C PHE A 113 -0.88 17.22 -4.99
N GLN A 114 0.43 17.28 -4.74
CA GLN A 114 1.34 18.23 -5.38
C GLN A 114 2.55 17.51 -5.99
N GLN A 115 2.89 17.86 -7.23
CA GLN A 115 4.18 17.55 -7.84
C GLN A 115 4.72 18.81 -8.53
N THR A 116 5.78 19.37 -8.00
CA THR A 116 6.35 20.63 -8.52
C THR A 116 7.04 20.44 -9.88
N TRP A 117 7.60 19.26 -10.16
CA TRP A 117 8.30 18.97 -11.41
C TRP A 117 7.37 18.73 -12.61
N THR A 118 6.10 18.42 -12.36
CA THR A 118 5.03 18.36 -13.40
C THR A 118 4.06 19.55 -13.30
N ASN A 119 4.28 20.46 -12.36
CA ASN A 119 3.35 21.55 -12.02
C ASN A 119 1.91 21.03 -11.75
N THR A 120 1.80 19.89 -11.08
CA THR A 120 0.51 19.29 -10.71
C THR A 120 0.13 19.74 -9.31
N LEU A 121 -1.08 20.28 -9.18
CA LEU A 121 -1.73 20.56 -7.90
C LEU A 121 -3.19 20.16 -8.05
N LYS A 122 -3.65 19.17 -7.28
CA LYS A 122 -4.98 18.58 -7.45
C LYS A 122 -5.62 18.26 -6.11
N VAL A 123 -6.88 18.64 -5.93
CA VAL A 123 -7.69 18.20 -4.79
C VAL A 123 -8.16 16.77 -5.07
N THR A 124 -7.74 15.83 -4.23
CA THR A 124 -7.98 14.39 -4.44
C THR A 124 -9.14 13.84 -3.62
N LYS A 125 -9.44 14.46 -2.47
CA LYS A 125 -10.54 14.05 -1.60
C LYS A 125 -10.97 15.22 -0.71
N ILE A 126 -12.27 15.34 -0.47
CA ILE A 126 -12.84 16.18 0.58
C ILE A 126 -13.72 15.29 1.46
N THR A 127 -13.58 15.41 2.78
CA THR A 127 -14.41 14.67 3.74
C THR A 127 -14.89 15.63 4.80
N GLY A 128 -16.20 15.81 4.94
CA GLY A 128 -16.79 16.61 6.02
C GLY A 128 -17.01 15.81 7.30
N ALA A 129 -17.21 16.49 8.42
CA ALA A 129 -17.44 15.91 9.75
C ALA A 129 -18.52 14.81 9.82
N ALA A 130 -19.53 14.86 8.94
CA ALA A 130 -20.59 13.85 8.88
C ALA A 130 -20.15 12.49 8.29
N ALA A 131 -18.99 12.41 7.65
CA ALA A 131 -18.52 11.21 6.92
C ALA A 131 -17.36 10.47 7.59
N SER A 132 -16.74 11.02 8.65
CA SER A 132 -15.57 10.41 9.32
C SER A 132 -15.92 9.37 10.41
N SER A 133 -17.20 9.08 10.67
CA SER A 133 -17.62 8.27 11.83
C SER A 133 -18.46 7.02 11.53
N SER A 134 -18.51 6.50 10.30
CA SER A 134 -19.19 5.22 10.01
C SER A 134 -18.22 4.04 9.85
N THR A 135 -17.59 3.64 10.96
CA THR A 135 -17.39 2.19 11.19
C THR A 135 -18.72 1.64 11.68
N GLY A 136 -19.62 1.34 10.74
CA GLY A 136 -20.93 0.78 11.02
C GLY A 136 -20.84 -0.74 11.16
N ASN A 137 -21.03 -1.24 12.37
CA ASN A 137 -21.39 -2.63 12.60
C ASN A 137 -22.68 -2.94 11.82
N VAL A 138 -22.63 -3.96 10.97
CA VAL A 138 -23.79 -4.48 10.25
C VAL A 138 -24.62 -5.31 11.23
N GLU A 139 -25.69 -4.72 11.77
CA GLU A 139 -26.82 -5.48 12.29
C GLU A 139 -27.81 -5.75 11.16
N VAL A 140 -27.97 -7.03 10.85
CA VAL A 140 -28.91 -7.57 9.87
C VAL A 140 -30.32 -7.51 10.45
N GLY A 141 -31.17 -6.68 9.86
CA GLY A 141 -32.60 -6.56 10.14
C GLY A 141 -33.43 -6.75 8.87
N SER A 142 -34.16 -7.86 8.85
CA SER A 142 -35.02 -8.42 7.81
C SER A 142 -36.06 -7.49 7.15
N THR A 143 -36.28 -7.76 5.85
CA THR A 143 -37.50 -7.65 5.02
C THR A 143 -38.17 -6.28 4.84
N ASP A 144 -38.23 -5.82 3.59
CA ASP A 144 -39.48 -5.86 2.81
C ASP A 144 -39.21 -5.69 1.31
N GLU A 145 -39.51 -6.74 0.55
CA GLU A 145 -39.60 -6.73 -0.91
C GLU A 145 -40.90 -6.03 -1.32
N ALA A 146 -40.80 -4.87 -1.99
CA ALA A 146 -41.68 -4.45 -3.09
C ALA A 146 -41.44 -2.98 -3.44
N LYS A 147 -40.52 -2.72 -4.37
CA LYS A 147 -40.65 -1.69 -5.42
C LYS A 147 -39.49 -1.80 -6.41
N LEU A 148 -39.50 -2.93 -7.13
CA LEU A 148 -38.74 -3.15 -8.35
C LEU A 148 -39.71 -2.94 -9.52
N ALA A 149 -39.69 -1.76 -10.11
CA ALA A 149 -39.96 -1.52 -11.53
C ALA A 149 -39.82 -0.02 -11.81
N GLU A 150 -38.99 0.32 -12.79
CA GLU A 150 -38.99 1.58 -13.53
C GLU A 150 -38.17 2.75 -12.97
N VAL A 151 -36.83 2.64 -13.04
CA VAL A 151 -36.00 3.53 -13.88
C VAL A 151 -34.79 2.71 -14.35
N GLY A 152 -34.94 2.07 -15.51
CA GLY A 152 -33.80 1.54 -16.25
C GLY A 152 -33.29 2.63 -17.20
N MET A 153 -32.02 3.01 -17.04
CA MET A 153 -31.04 3.40 -18.07
C MET A 153 -30.00 4.37 -17.48
N HIS A 154 -28.87 3.88 -17.00
CA HIS A 154 -27.68 3.60 -17.82
C HIS A 154 -26.51 3.45 -16.84
N LEU A 155 -26.35 2.24 -16.32
CA LEU A 155 -25.22 1.86 -15.48
C LEU A 155 -24.37 0.89 -16.28
N GLU A 156 -23.69 1.41 -17.30
CA GLU A 156 -22.56 0.75 -17.94
C GLU A 156 -21.28 1.51 -17.59
N HIS A 157 -20.93 1.50 -16.30
CA HIS A 157 -19.56 1.76 -15.88
C HIS A 157 -19.37 1.18 -14.47
N LEU A 158 -18.31 0.37 -14.33
CA LEU A 158 -17.81 -0.23 -13.08
C LEU A 158 -18.43 -1.58 -12.69
N GLU A 159 -18.36 -2.55 -13.59
CA GLU A 159 -17.99 -3.89 -13.13
C GLU A 159 -16.50 -3.85 -12.76
N ALA A 160 -16.21 -3.48 -11.51
CA ALA A 160 -14.97 -3.92 -10.91
C ALA A 160 -15.01 -5.46 -10.98
N VAL A 161 -14.07 -6.06 -11.70
CA VAL A 161 -13.87 -7.50 -11.64
C VAL A 161 -13.41 -7.80 -10.22
N GLU A 162 -14.38 -8.04 -9.31
CA GLU A 162 -14.13 -8.50 -7.95
C GLU A 162 -13.53 -9.89 -8.08
N LEU A 163 -12.21 -9.94 -8.20
CA LEU A 163 -11.43 -11.17 -8.21
C LEU A 163 -11.71 -11.93 -6.92
N SER A 164 -11.99 -13.23 -7.04
CA SER A 164 -12.13 -14.09 -5.87
C SER A 164 -10.83 -14.16 -5.09
N ASP A 165 -10.93 -14.38 -3.79
CA ASP A 165 -9.74 -14.47 -2.92
C ASP A 165 -8.84 -15.65 -3.31
N ASP A 166 -9.42 -16.73 -3.83
CA ASP A 166 -8.70 -17.87 -4.39
C ASP A 166 -7.85 -17.48 -5.61
N GLU A 167 -8.39 -16.64 -6.51
CA GLU A 167 -7.64 -16.17 -7.67
C GLU A 167 -6.53 -15.20 -7.28
N LYS A 168 -6.78 -14.30 -6.31
CA LYS A 168 -5.74 -13.44 -5.74
C LYS A 168 -4.61 -14.28 -5.14
N GLN A 169 -4.94 -15.34 -4.41
CA GLN A 169 -3.94 -16.24 -3.84
C GLN A 169 -3.15 -17.00 -4.90
N ALA A 170 -3.79 -17.43 -5.99
CA ALA A 170 -3.11 -18.07 -7.12
C ALA A 170 -2.12 -17.11 -7.81
N ILE A 171 -2.49 -15.83 -7.95
CA ILE A 171 -1.62 -14.77 -8.47
C ILE A 171 -0.39 -14.60 -7.57
N GLU A 172 -0.57 -14.49 -6.25
CA GLU A 172 0.54 -14.34 -5.31
C GLU A 172 1.50 -15.55 -5.37
N ALA A 173 0.95 -16.77 -5.38
CA ALA A 173 1.76 -17.99 -5.49
C ALA A 173 2.55 -18.05 -6.80
N TRP A 174 1.97 -17.54 -7.90
CA TRP A 174 2.64 -17.46 -9.19
C TRP A 174 3.76 -16.40 -9.18
N ILE A 175 3.55 -15.23 -8.57
CA ILE A 175 4.57 -14.18 -8.41
C ILE A 175 5.78 -14.75 -7.66
N ASP A 176 5.54 -15.38 -6.52
CA ASP A 176 6.59 -15.94 -5.66
C ASP A 176 7.35 -17.08 -6.36
N ALA A 177 6.63 -17.98 -7.03
CA ALA A 177 7.24 -19.14 -7.70
C ALA A 177 8.16 -18.74 -8.86
N ASN A 178 7.88 -17.62 -9.52
CA ASN A 178 8.62 -17.14 -10.69
C ASN A 178 9.65 -16.05 -10.33
N GLY A 179 9.74 -15.64 -9.06
CA GLY A 179 10.65 -14.57 -8.64
C GLY A 179 10.33 -13.24 -9.29
N LEU A 180 9.05 -12.95 -9.47
CA LEU A 180 8.55 -11.70 -10.02
C LEU A 180 8.47 -10.63 -8.93
N ASN A 181 8.33 -9.37 -9.32
CA ASN A 181 8.01 -8.31 -8.38
C ASN A 181 6.53 -8.38 -7.95
N LYS A 182 6.15 -7.58 -6.95
CA LYS A 182 4.79 -7.56 -6.39
C LYS A 182 3.65 -7.20 -7.38
N TYR A 183 4.00 -6.78 -8.60
CA TYR A 183 3.08 -6.43 -9.67
C TYR A 183 3.05 -7.48 -10.81
N GLY A 184 3.72 -8.62 -10.63
CA GLY A 184 3.77 -9.67 -11.65
C GLY A 184 4.70 -9.37 -12.83
N ASP A 185 5.57 -8.37 -12.73
CA ASP A 185 6.63 -8.12 -13.72
C ASP A 185 7.98 -8.69 -13.26
N GLU A 186 9.00 -8.63 -14.11
CA GLU A 186 10.37 -9.00 -13.76
C GLU A 186 10.87 -8.29 -12.49
N ALA A 187 11.58 -9.01 -11.61
CA ALA A 187 12.12 -8.45 -10.37
C ALA A 187 13.06 -7.23 -10.57
N THR A 188 13.73 -7.15 -11.72
CA THR A 188 14.63 -6.04 -12.08
C THR A 188 13.90 -4.85 -12.71
N ARG A 189 12.59 -4.94 -12.94
CA ARG A 189 11.82 -3.87 -13.56
C ARG A 189 11.72 -2.67 -12.61
N MET A 190 12.26 -1.55 -13.08
CA MET A 190 12.11 -0.25 -12.42
C MET A 190 10.95 0.51 -13.06
N TYR A 191 10.17 1.21 -12.24
CA TYR A 191 9.09 2.08 -12.69
C TYR A 191 9.55 3.52 -12.53
N LEU A 192 9.39 4.33 -13.58
CA LEU A 192 9.87 5.72 -13.60
C LEU A 192 9.19 6.58 -12.51
N GLY A 193 7.98 6.22 -12.06
CA GLY A 193 7.26 6.81 -10.92
C GLY A 193 7.20 5.92 -9.66
N GLY A 194 8.12 4.95 -9.52
CA GLY A 194 8.21 4.03 -8.37
C GLY A 194 7.16 2.92 -8.33
N THR A 195 5.96 3.13 -8.88
CA THR A 195 4.87 2.15 -9.00
C THR A 195 4.21 2.23 -10.37
N PRO A 196 3.79 1.10 -10.98
CA PRO A 196 3.01 1.11 -12.22
C PRO A 196 1.53 1.40 -12.01
N LEU A 197 1.08 1.48 -10.75
CA LEU A 197 -0.33 1.61 -10.42
C LEU A 197 -0.86 3.04 -10.54
N PHE A 198 0.02 4.01 -10.78
CA PHE A 198 -0.34 5.41 -10.91
C PHE A 198 0.12 5.92 -12.26
N ASP A 199 -0.82 6.42 -13.06
CA ASP A 199 -0.52 7.13 -14.30
C ASP A 199 -0.49 8.63 -14.03
N GLU A 200 0.72 9.19 -14.07
CA GLU A 200 0.97 10.62 -13.81
C GLU A 200 0.33 11.53 -14.86
N SER A 201 0.10 11.04 -16.08
CA SER A 201 -0.47 11.85 -17.17
C SER A 201 -1.99 12.01 -17.06
N THR A 202 -2.66 11.02 -16.46
CA THR A 202 -4.12 11.00 -16.30
C THR A 202 -4.55 11.23 -14.85
N GLY A 203 -3.65 11.07 -13.89
CA GLY A 203 -3.92 11.14 -12.45
C GLY A 203 -4.77 9.98 -11.93
N ILE A 204 -4.89 8.89 -12.71
CA ILE A 204 -5.70 7.73 -12.36
C ILE A 204 -4.83 6.70 -11.62
N THR A 205 -5.36 6.19 -10.52
CA THR A 205 -4.77 5.06 -9.80
C THR A 205 -5.53 3.77 -10.16
N MET A 206 -4.81 2.75 -10.58
CA MET A 206 -5.36 1.45 -10.95
C MET A 206 -5.15 0.43 -9.82
N ASN A 207 -6.09 -0.50 -9.64
CA ASN A 207 -5.91 -1.58 -8.66
C ASN A 207 -4.74 -2.48 -9.05
N ARG A 208 -4.00 -3.00 -8.07
CA ARG A 208 -2.86 -3.89 -8.31
C ARG A 208 -3.22 -5.12 -9.13
N PHE A 209 -4.36 -5.75 -8.82
CA PHE A 209 -4.77 -6.95 -9.52
C PHE A 209 -5.34 -6.64 -10.90
N GLU A 210 -6.00 -5.50 -11.09
CA GLU A 210 -6.38 -5.02 -12.43
C GLU A 210 -5.15 -4.80 -13.31
N TYR A 211 -4.08 -4.21 -12.75
CA TYR A 211 -2.80 -4.09 -13.45
C TYR A 211 -2.26 -5.46 -13.88
N ILE A 212 -2.21 -6.43 -12.96
CA ILE A 212 -1.71 -7.79 -13.24
C ILE A 212 -2.55 -8.45 -14.34
N LEU A 213 -3.88 -8.37 -14.27
CA LEU A 213 -4.78 -8.89 -15.30
C LEU A 213 -4.56 -8.24 -16.67
N SER A 214 -4.34 -6.92 -16.70
CA SER A 214 -4.10 -6.18 -17.94
C SER A 214 -2.79 -6.60 -18.62
N ARG A 215 -1.78 -6.99 -17.83
CA ARG A 215 -0.44 -7.39 -18.30
C ARG A 215 -0.34 -8.86 -18.65
N HIS A 216 -1.15 -9.70 -17.99
CA HIS A 216 -1.18 -11.15 -18.14
C HIS A 216 -2.61 -11.63 -18.48
N PRO A 217 -3.13 -11.27 -19.67
CA PRO A 217 -4.49 -11.63 -20.08
C PRO A 217 -4.68 -13.15 -20.26
N ASP A 218 -3.57 -13.88 -20.43
CA ASP A 218 -3.49 -15.34 -20.51
C ASP A 218 -3.55 -16.05 -19.15
N ARG A 219 -3.54 -15.29 -18.04
CA ARG A 219 -3.69 -15.77 -16.65
C ARG A 219 -2.79 -17.00 -16.33
N PRO A 220 -1.45 -16.87 -16.41
CA PRO A 220 -0.52 -17.99 -16.24
C PRO A 220 -0.57 -18.70 -14.87
N TRP A 221 -1.19 -18.08 -13.86
CA TRP A 221 -1.49 -18.70 -12.56
C TRP A 221 -2.59 -19.79 -12.65
N GLN A 222 -3.45 -19.75 -13.67
CA GLN A 222 -4.51 -20.75 -13.88
C GLN A 222 -4.00 -22.02 -14.57
N ALA A 223 -2.90 -21.94 -15.34
CA ALA A 223 -2.33 -23.09 -16.06
C ALA A 223 -1.93 -24.26 -15.13
N LYS A 224 -1.60 -23.97 -13.86
CA LYS A 224 -1.33 -25.02 -12.85
C LYS A 224 -2.60 -25.69 -12.32
N ALA A 225 -3.72 -24.96 -12.25
CA ALA A 225 -5.01 -25.54 -11.88
C ALA A 225 -5.50 -26.50 -12.98
N GLU A 226 -5.35 -26.11 -14.24
CA GLU A 226 -5.68 -26.98 -15.37
C GLU A 226 -4.74 -28.19 -15.46
N ILE A 227 -3.42 -28.04 -15.28
CA ILE A 227 -2.50 -29.21 -15.29
C ILE A 227 -2.78 -30.15 -14.11
N ALA A 228 -3.13 -29.64 -12.92
CA ALA A 228 -3.52 -30.47 -11.78
C ALA A 228 -4.87 -31.19 -12.02
N MET A 229 -5.83 -30.52 -12.64
CA MET A 229 -7.14 -31.10 -12.98
C MET A 229 -7.05 -32.07 -14.17
N LEU A 230 -6.16 -31.82 -15.13
CA LEU A 230 -5.85 -32.69 -16.26
C LEU A 230 -5.05 -33.93 -15.81
N LEU A 231 -4.12 -33.78 -14.86
CA LEU A 231 -3.43 -34.90 -14.22
C LEU A 231 -4.41 -35.77 -13.41
N ALA A 232 -5.37 -35.13 -12.71
CA ALA A 232 -6.40 -35.84 -11.96
C ALA A 232 -7.39 -36.61 -12.87
N THR A 233 -7.61 -36.19 -14.12
CA THR A 233 -8.45 -36.92 -15.08
C THR A 233 -7.70 -37.99 -15.87
N THR A 234 -6.36 -38.02 -15.82
CA THR A 234 -5.54 -39.06 -16.46
C THR A 234 -5.30 -40.32 -15.62
N GLU A 235 -5.78 -40.37 -14.37
CA GLU A 235 -5.75 -41.60 -13.54
C GLU A 235 -6.99 -42.49 -13.69
N THR A 236 -7.62 -42.49 -14.87
CA THR A 236 -8.50 -43.59 -15.29
C THR A 236 -7.99 -44.18 -16.59
N GLU A 237 -7.05 -45.11 -16.48
CA GLU A 237 -7.13 -46.47 -17.08
C GLU A 237 -5.73 -47.07 -17.30
N SER A 238 -5.41 -48.07 -16.48
CA SER A 238 -4.62 -49.26 -16.84
C SER A 238 -4.41 -50.07 -15.56
N LYS A 239 -4.68 -51.36 -15.42
CA LYS A 239 -5.31 -52.40 -16.22
C LYS A 239 -5.40 -53.61 -15.26
N THR A 240 -6.36 -54.51 -15.50
CA THR A 240 -6.40 -55.91 -15.05
C THR A 240 -6.60 -56.22 -13.56
N GLN A 241 -7.88 -56.47 -13.26
CA GLN A 241 -8.32 -57.67 -12.54
C GLN A 241 -7.48 -58.90 -12.93
N GLY A 242 -6.83 -59.55 -11.96
CA GLY A 242 -6.25 -60.87 -12.21
C GLY A 242 -5.09 -61.32 -11.33
N ARG A 243 -5.32 -61.42 -10.02
CA ARG A 243 -4.76 -62.47 -9.14
C ARG A 243 -3.26 -62.38 -8.79
N GLY A 244 -3.02 -61.77 -7.61
CA GLY A 244 -2.08 -62.28 -6.61
C GLY A 244 -0.72 -61.60 -6.56
N SER A 245 -0.51 -60.72 -5.57
CA SER A 245 0.52 -60.89 -4.53
C SER A 245 0.64 -59.60 -3.71
N MET A 246 0.90 -59.75 -2.41
CA MET A 246 0.97 -58.71 -1.40
C MET A 246 2.06 -57.66 -1.70
N ALA A 247 1.68 -56.39 -1.90
CA ALA A 247 2.60 -55.24 -1.80
C ALA A 247 1.81 -53.93 -1.74
N GLY A 248 1.08 -53.69 -0.64
CA GLY A 248 0.25 -52.49 -0.48
C GLY A 248 0.50 -51.77 0.83
N VAL A 249 1.74 -51.37 1.14
CA VAL A 249 2.03 -50.46 2.27
C VAL A 249 3.16 -49.45 2.03
N PHE A 250 4.06 -49.58 1.04
CA PHE A 250 5.27 -48.74 0.98
C PHE A 250 5.38 -47.74 -0.19
N ALA A 251 4.27 -47.13 -0.63
CA ALA A 251 4.34 -46.09 -1.68
C ALA A 251 4.18 -44.65 -1.15
N MET A 252 3.94 -44.43 0.15
CA MET A 252 3.75 -43.08 0.72
C MET A 252 4.99 -42.50 1.44
N LEU A 253 6.12 -43.22 1.46
CA LEU A 253 7.36 -42.71 2.07
C LEU A 253 8.41 -42.25 1.05
N GLY A 254 8.34 -42.69 -0.21
CA GLY A 254 9.35 -42.33 -1.21
C GLY A 254 9.22 -40.89 -1.74
N VAL A 255 8.00 -40.38 -1.87
CA VAL A 255 7.75 -39.06 -2.48
C VAL A 255 8.17 -37.92 -1.55
N PHE A 256 7.91 -38.02 -0.25
CA PHE A 256 8.30 -37.00 0.72
C PHE A 256 9.83 -36.93 0.95
N THR A 257 10.55 -38.05 0.89
CA THR A 257 12.01 -38.06 1.10
C THR A 257 12.77 -37.43 -0.06
N VAL A 258 12.30 -37.62 -1.31
CA VAL A 258 12.96 -37.05 -2.50
C VAL A 258 12.75 -35.53 -2.59
N VAL A 259 11.57 -35.04 -2.22
CA VAL A 259 11.26 -33.61 -2.23
C VAL A 259 12.03 -32.86 -1.13
N LEU A 260 12.12 -33.39 0.09
CA LEU A 260 12.88 -32.76 1.17
C LEU A 260 14.40 -32.75 0.92
N ALA A 261 14.94 -33.83 0.34
CA ALA A 261 16.36 -33.89 -0.04
C ALA A 261 16.71 -32.89 -1.15
N GLY A 262 15.85 -32.74 -2.16
CA GLY A 262 16.03 -31.78 -3.25
C GLY A 262 16.05 -30.32 -2.78
N VAL A 263 15.14 -29.95 -1.87
CA VAL A 263 15.04 -28.59 -1.31
C VAL A 263 16.26 -28.24 -0.44
N ALA A 264 16.78 -29.20 0.35
CA ALA A 264 17.95 -28.98 1.19
C ALA A 264 19.25 -28.75 0.37
N VAL A 265 19.44 -29.50 -0.72
CA VAL A 265 20.60 -29.36 -1.61
C VAL A 265 20.59 -28.02 -2.36
N LEU A 266 19.42 -27.55 -2.79
CA LEU A 266 19.25 -26.24 -3.44
C LEU A 266 19.55 -25.06 -2.49
N LYS A 267 19.13 -25.16 -1.22
CA LYS A 267 19.41 -24.13 -0.20
C LYS A 267 20.90 -24.08 0.17
N MET A 268 21.58 -25.23 0.21
CA MET A 268 23.05 -25.29 0.42
C MET A 268 23.85 -24.72 -0.76
N HIS A 269 23.39 -24.90 -2.00
CA HIS A 269 24.08 -24.37 -3.18
C HIS A 269 23.92 -22.85 -3.33
N ARG A 270 22.78 -22.27 -2.92
CA ARG A 270 22.58 -20.81 -2.90
C ARG A 270 23.38 -20.11 -1.79
N GLY A 271 23.53 -20.72 -0.60
CA GLY A 271 24.32 -20.15 0.49
C GLY A 271 25.83 -20.06 0.21
N ARG A 272 26.41 -20.99 -0.57
CA ARG A 272 27.86 -20.99 -0.87
C ARG A 272 28.30 -19.96 -1.91
N ARG A 273 27.38 -19.37 -2.70
CA ARG A 273 27.72 -18.33 -3.68
C ARG A 273 27.70 -16.90 -3.11
N ALA A 274 27.10 -16.69 -1.94
CA ALA A 274 27.00 -15.36 -1.32
C ALA A 274 28.27 -14.91 -0.55
N ASN A 275 29.19 -15.83 -0.21
CA ASN A 275 30.38 -15.53 0.62
C ASN A 275 31.70 -15.36 -0.15
N ARG A 276 31.66 -14.84 -1.37
CA ARG A 276 32.90 -14.50 -2.11
C ARG A 276 32.94 -13.03 -2.54
N PHE A 277 32.66 -12.12 -1.60
CA PHE A 277 33.17 -10.76 -1.64
C PHE A 277 34.11 -10.58 -0.47
N ARG A 278 35.41 -10.77 -0.72
CA ARG A 278 36.48 -10.32 0.17
C ARG A 278 36.58 -8.81 -0.01
N TYR A 279 36.20 -8.05 1.00
CA TYR A 279 36.61 -6.65 1.12
C TYR A 279 38.12 -6.64 1.39
N ASN A 280 38.91 -6.01 0.52
CA ASN A 280 40.30 -5.67 0.84
C ASN A 280 40.25 -4.39 1.69
N PRO A 281 40.73 -4.41 2.94
CA PRO A 281 40.91 -3.16 3.68
C PRO A 281 42.01 -2.33 3.01
N ILE A 282 41.71 -1.06 2.78
CA ILE A 282 42.67 -0.05 2.33
C ILE A 282 43.66 0.16 3.47
N GLU A 283 44.94 -0.12 3.20
CA GLU A 283 46.04 0.14 4.11
C GLU A 283 46.27 1.66 4.15
N ASN A 284 46.05 2.26 5.32
CA ASN A 284 46.43 3.65 5.59
C ASN A 284 47.95 3.76 5.50
N ARG A 285 48.43 4.57 4.56
CA ARG A 285 49.82 5.00 4.51
C ARG A 285 49.93 6.40 5.10
N ASP A 286 50.20 6.44 6.40
CA ASP A 286 50.96 7.54 6.99
C ASP A 286 52.41 7.41 6.54
N GLN A 287 52.84 8.32 5.65
CA GLN A 287 54.20 8.91 5.49
C GLN A 287 54.32 9.58 4.12
#